data_AF-A0A7U2IAV1-F1
#
_entry.id   AF-A0A7U2IAV1-F1
#
_cell.length_a   1.000
_cell.length_b   1.000
_cell.length_c   1.000
_cell.angle_alpha   90.00
_cell.angle_beta   90.00
_cell.angle_gamma   90.00
#
_symmetry.space_group_name_H-M   'P 1'
#
loop_
_entity.id
_entity.type
_entity.pdbx_description
1 polymer ?
#
loop_
_entity_poly.entity_id
_entity_poly.type
_entity_poly.pdbx_seq_one_letter_code
_entity_poly.pdbx_strand_id
1 'polypeptide(L)'
;MILVWSPGRASPIHDHANAHCIMKILKGSLTETRYAWPTVDRNNAEDHPLQVLSNKTFGENQVTYMSDKLGLHRISNPDPNDYAVSLHLYTPPNAAVYGCNVFNEENGHSTHINKCTVFSEYGTRPSSM
;
A
#
# COMPACT_ATOMS: atom_id res chain seq x y z
N MET A 1 -3.27 -10.49 6.51
CA MET A 1 -3.49 -11.08 5.18
C MET A 1 -2.16 -11.34 4.49
N ILE A 2 -2.12 -12.20 3.48
CA ILE A 2 -0.94 -12.41 2.63
C ILE A 2 -1.20 -11.77 1.27
N LEU A 3 -0.25 -11.00 0.76
CA LEU A 3 -0.27 -10.44 -0.58
C LEU A 3 0.75 -11.18 -1.46
N VAL A 4 0.34 -11.48 -2.69
CA VAL A 4 1.20 -12.07 -3.72
C VAL A 4 1.38 -11.04 -4.82
N TRP A 5 2.64 -10.73 -5.13
CA TRP A 5 3.02 -9.67 -6.05
C TRP A 5 3.59 -10.29 -7.31
N SER A 6 2.83 -10.26 -8.40
CA SER A 6 3.35 -10.70 -9.70
C SER A 6 4.55 -9.85 -10.15
N PRO A 7 5.39 -10.36 -11.06
CA PRO A 7 6.55 -9.62 -11.55
C PRO A 7 6.19 -8.21 -12.04
N GLY A 8 6.99 -7.22 -11.64
CA GLY A 8 6.81 -5.80 -12.01
C GLY A 8 5.56 -5.11 -11.49
N ARG A 9 4.74 -5.74 -10.63
CA ARG A 9 3.49 -5.13 -10.13
C ARG A 9 3.74 -4.20 -8.95
N ALA A 10 2.92 -3.15 -8.88
CA ALA A 10 2.91 -2.20 -7.79
C ALA A 10 1.48 -1.93 -7.32
N SER A 11 1.32 -1.57 -6.04
CA SER A 11 0.10 -1.00 -5.52
C SER A 11 -0.09 0.44 -6.03
N PRO A 12 -1.31 0.99 -5.95
CA PRO A 12 -1.49 2.43 -5.92
C PRO A 12 -0.72 3.07 -4.75
N ILE A 13 -0.54 4.39 -4.79
CA ILE A 13 -0.13 5.15 -3.62
C ILE A 13 -1.35 5.25 -2.70
N HIS A 14 -1.24 4.88 -1.43
CA HIS A 14 -2.40 4.78 -0.55
C HIS A 14 -2.09 5.09 0.91
N ASP A 15 -3.15 5.37 1.66
CA ASP A 15 -3.16 5.51 3.11
C ASP A 15 -3.55 4.20 3.82
N HIS A 16 -3.60 4.26 5.15
CA HIS A 16 -3.90 3.12 6.03
C HIS A 16 -5.18 3.30 6.84
N ALA A 17 -6.04 4.27 6.51
CA ALA A 17 -7.29 4.54 7.22
C ALA A 17 -7.12 4.63 8.76
N ASN A 18 -6.07 5.31 9.20
CA ASN A 18 -5.66 5.47 10.61
C ASN A 18 -5.37 4.13 11.33
N ALA A 19 -4.95 3.10 10.58
CA ALA A 19 -4.47 1.84 11.12
C ALA A 19 -2.93 1.78 11.17
N HIS A 20 -2.43 0.91 12.04
CA HIS A 20 -1.05 0.44 12.02
C HIS A 20 -0.91 -0.70 11.02
N CYS A 21 0.17 -0.72 10.25
CA CYS A 21 0.52 -1.77 9.30
C CYS A 21 1.91 -2.31 9.60
N ILE A 22 2.02 -3.63 9.74
CA ILE A 22 3.28 -4.35 9.75
C ILE A 22 3.32 -5.19 8.48
N MET A 23 4.39 -5.05 7.69
CA MET A 23 4.64 -5.85 6.50
C MET A 23 5.94 -6.65 6.70
N LYS A 24 5.84 -7.98 6.60
CA LYS A 24 7.00 -8.89 6.57
C LYS A 24 7.12 -9.52 5.19
N ILE A 25 8.33 -9.52 4.63
CA ILE A 25 8.59 -10.22 3.36
C ILE A 25 8.75 -11.71 3.63
N LEU A 26 7.93 -12.52 2.95
CA LEU A 26 7.95 -13.99 3.04
C LEU A 26 8.71 -14.63 1.88
N LYS A 27 8.73 -14.00 0.71
CA LYS A 27 9.48 -14.45 -0.47
C LYS A 27 9.86 -13.25 -1.33
N GLY A 28 11.05 -13.28 -1.92
CA GLY A 28 11.51 -12.27 -2.88
C GLY A 28 11.89 -10.96 -2.18
N SER A 29 11.68 -9.84 -2.88
CA SER A 29 11.91 -8.50 -2.34
C SER A 29 10.83 -7.53 -2.78
N LEU A 30 10.50 -6.55 -1.94
CA LEU A 30 9.57 -5.48 -2.27
C LEU A 30 10.21 -4.13 -1.99
N THR A 31 9.93 -3.16 -2.86
CA THR A 31 10.32 -1.76 -2.66
C THR A 31 9.15 -0.97 -2.10
N GLU A 32 9.38 -0.29 -0.99
CA GLU A 32 8.48 0.72 -0.43
C GLU A 32 8.95 2.11 -0.85
N THR A 33 8.11 2.82 -1.59
CA THR A 33 8.26 4.27 -1.80
C THR A 33 7.28 5.00 -0.90
N ARG A 34 7.78 5.86 -0.01
CA ARG A 34 6.94 6.69 0.87
C ARG A 34 6.81 8.10 0.31
N TYR A 35 5.65 8.69 0.53
CA TYR A 35 5.32 10.03 0.06
C TYR A 35 4.83 10.89 1.22
N ALA A 36 5.08 12.18 1.14
CA ALA A 36 4.45 13.15 2.02
C ALA A 36 2.94 13.18 1.74
N TRP A 37 2.15 13.51 2.76
CA TRP A 37 0.76 13.88 2.53
C TRP A 37 0.70 15.13 1.64
N PRO A 38 -0.27 15.23 0.73
CA PRO A 38 -0.61 16.50 0.12
C PRO A 38 -0.99 17.48 1.26
N THR A 39 -0.25 18.59 1.40
CA THR A 39 -0.39 19.48 2.56
C THR A 39 -1.67 20.31 2.51
N VAL A 40 -2.21 20.64 3.69
CA VAL A 40 -3.41 21.48 3.86
C VAL A 40 -3.20 22.91 3.34
N ASP A 41 -1.98 23.46 3.42
CA ASP A 41 -1.63 24.76 2.82
C ASP A 41 -1.68 24.73 1.28
N ARG A 42 -1.74 23.53 0.69
CA ARG A 42 -1.92 23.26 -0.74
C ARG A 42 -3.30 22.67 -1.07
N ASN A 43 -4.26 22.70 -0.13
CA ASN A 43 -5.68 22.39 -0.38
C ASN A 43 -6.40 23.44 -1.25
N ASN A 44 -5.67 24.35 -1.92
CA ASN A 44 -6.22 25.34 -2.83
C ASN A 44 -6.47 24.79 -4.25
N ALA A 45 -6.98 23.56 -4.38
CA ALA A 45 -7.40 23.00 -5.66
C ALA A 45 -6.32 23.03 -6.77
N GLU A 46 -5.03 23.03 -6.40
CA GLU A 46 -3.94 23.01 -7.36
C GLU A 46 -3.34 21.60 -7.48
N ASP A 47 -3.19 21.15 -8.71
CA ASP A 47 -2.49 19.91 -9.05
C ASP A 47 -1.02 20.01 -8.65
N HIS A 48 -0.56 19.15 -7.73
CA HIS A 48 0.84 19.07 -7.35
C HIS A 48 1.32 17.63 -7.22
N PRO A 49 2.52 17.30 -7.73
CA PRO A 49 3.04 15.94 -7.63
C PRO A 49 3.37 15.60 -6.19
N LEU A 50 3.12 14.34 -5.81
CA LEU A 50 3.44 13.84 -4.49
C LEU A 50 4.96 13.80 -4.29
N GLN A 51 5.41 14.35 -3.16
CA GLN A 51 6.82 14.37 -2.81
C GLN A 51 7.26 13.01 -2.24
N VAL A 52 8.23 12.37 -2.89
CA VAL A 52 8.89 11.16 -2.36
C VAL A 52 9.71 11.52 -1.12
N LEU A 53 9.46 10.83 -0.02
CA LEU A 53 10.22 10.93 1.23
C LEU A 53 11.32 9.88 1.31
N SER A 54 11.05 8.66 0.85
CA SER A 54 12.02 7.57 0.88
C SER A 54 11.69 6.50 -0.15
N ASN A 55 12.71 5.78 -0.60
CA ASN A 55 12.58 4.59 -1.43
C ASN A 55 13.51 3.51 -0.85
N LYS A 56 12.94 2.40 -0.39
CA LYS A 56 13.70 1.34 0.29
C LYS A 56 13.21 -0.04 -0.12
N THR A 57 14.15 -0.90 -0.48
CA THR A 57 13.88 -2.31 -0.77
C THR A 57 14.06 -3.16 0.48
N PHE A 58 13.10 -4.05 0.73
CA PHE A 58 13.11 -5.05 1.78
C PHE A 58 13.19 -6.44 1.16
N GLY A 59 14.19 -7.23 1.56
CA GLY A 59 14.36 -8.62 1.16
C GLY A 59 13.66 -9.59 2.11
N GLU A 60 13.78 -10.88 1.81
CA GLU A 60 13.18 -11.96 2.59
C GLU A 60 13.44 -11.84 4.09
N ASN A 61 12.42 -12.15 4.87
CA ASN A 61 12.37 -12.08 6.33
C ASN A 61 12.44 -10.68 6.97
N GLN A 62 12.78 -9.63 6.21
CA GLN A 62 12.75 -8.27 6.73
C GLN A 62 11.32 -7.81 7.01
N VAL A 63 11.20 -6.89 7.97
CA VAL A 63 9.94 -6.34 8.46
C VAL A 63 9.99 -4.82 8.35
N THR A 64 8.89 -4.21 7.93
CA THR A 64 8.69 -2.77 7.94
C THR A 64 7.36 -2.41 8.60
N TYR A 65 7.25 -1.15 9.01
CA TYR A 65 6.09 -0.59 9.69
C TYR A 65 5.61 0.67 8.96
N MET A 66 4.30 0.80 8.82
CA MET A 66 3.65 1.97 8.24
C MET A 66 2.41 2.38 9.06
N SER A 67 2.14 3.68 9.06
CA SER A 67 0.89 4.29 9.53
C SER A 67 0.77 5.67 8.90
N ASP A 68 -0.42 6.25 8.89
CA ASP A 68 -0.66 7.58 8.29
C ASP A 68 0.23 8.69 8.88
N LYS A 69 0.72 8.54 10.11
CA LYS A 69 1.70 9.48 10.71
C LYS A 69 3.04 9.52 9.97
N LEU A 70 3.35 8.53 9.15
CA LEU A 70 4.60 8.38 8.41
C LEU A 70 4.46 8.77 6.93
N GLY A 71 3.26 9.16 6.49
CA GLY A 71 2.95 9.55 5.12
C GLY A 71 2.04 8.55 4.39
N LEU A 72 2.15 8.54 3.07
CA LEU A 72 1.53 7.57 2.16
C LEU A 72 2.60 6.61 1.65
N HIS A 73 2.22 5.47 1.08
CA HIS A 73 3.20 4.63 0.40
C HIS A 73 2.70 3.89 -0.85
N ARG A 74 3.65 3.44 -1.66
CA ARG A 74 3.50 2.46 -2.74
C ARG A 74 4.43 1.30 -2.46
N ILE A 75 3.91 0.08 -2.58
CA ILE A 75 4.71 -1.14 -2.54
C ILE A 75 4.80 -1.70 -3.95
N SER A 76 6.01 -2.06 -4.39
CA SER A 76 6.24 -2.67 -5.70
C SER A 76 7.12 -3.91 -5.61
N ASN A 77 6.86 -4.88 -6.49
CA ASN A 77 7.80 -5.94 -6.81
C ASN A 77 8.68 -5.46 -7.97
N PRO A 78 9.97 -5.16 -7.75
CA PRO A 78 10.87 -4.70 -8.81
C PRO A 78 11.36 -5.84 -9.71
N ASP A 79 11.16 -7.10 -9.32
CA ASP A 79 11.62 -8.24 -10.12
C ASP A 79 10.76 -8.40 -11.39
N PRO A 80 11.36 -8.43 -12.59
CA PRO A 80 10.61 -8.58 -13.84
C PRO A 80 10.23 -10.03 -14.17
N ASN A 81 10.78 -11.02 -13.45
CA ASN A 81 10.68 -12.43 -13.79
C ASN A 81 10.03 -13.28 -12.68
N ASP A 82 10.19 -12.92 -11.41
CA ASP A 82 9.68 -13.71 -10.27
C ASP A 82 8.69 -12.94 -9.40
N TYR A 83 7.83 -13.69 -8.71
CA TYR A 83 6.84 -13.16 -7.77
C TYR A 83 7.44 -12.97 -6.37
N ALA A 84 6.89 -12.00 -5.64
CA ALA A 84 7.17 -11.78 -4.23
C ALA A 84 5.92 -12.07 -3.37
N VAL A 85 6.14 -12.35 -2.09
CA VAL A 85 5.06 -12.62 -1.11
C VAL A 85 5.32 -11.83 0.15
N SER A 86 4.30 -11.16 0.67
CA SER A 86 4.36 -10.43 1.95
C SER A 86 3.20 -10.80 2.88
N LEU A 87 3.49 -10.81 4.17
CA LEU A 87 2.50 -10.91 5.25
C LEU A 87 2.21 -9.52 5.78
N HIS A 88 0.94 -9.15 5.84
CA HIS A 88 0.46 -7.87 6.33
C HIS A 88 -0.43 -8.06 7.56
N LEU A 89 -0.15 -7.29 8.62
CA LEU A 89 -0.99 -7.19 9.81
C LEU A 89 -1.45 -5.74 9.94
N TYR A 90 -2.78 -5.54 9.98
CA TYR A 90 -3.40 -4.24 10.18
C TYR A 90 -4.12 -4.20 11.52
N THR A 91 -3.93 -3.12 12.29
CA THR A 91 -4.64 -2.92 13.56
C THR A 91 -4.93 -1.43 13.83
N PRO A 92 -6.19 -1.05 14.09
CA PRO A 92 -7.42 -1.83 13.84
C PRO A 92 -7.60 -2.16 12.34
N PRO A 93 -8.49 -3.08 11.95
CA PRO A 93 -8.70 -3.48 10.55
C PRO A 93 -9.50 -2.42 9.73
N ASN A 94 -9.24 -1.13 9.95
CA ASN A 94 -10.03 -0.02 9.41
C ASN A 94 -10.15 -0.04 7.90
N ALA A 95 -9.07 -0.29 7.16
CA ALA A 95 -9.11 -0.31 5.70
C ALA A 95 -10.05 -1.40 5.14
N ALA A 96 -10.21 -2.53 5.85
CA ALA A 96 -11.16 -3.57 5.46
C ALA A 96 -12.62 -3.19 5.76
N VAL A 97 -12.86 -2.36 6.78
CA VAL A 97 -14.21 -1.98 7.25
C VAL A 97 -14.71 -0.70 6.58
N TYR A 98 -13.85 0.30 6.44
CA TYR A 98 -14.17 1.66 6.02
C TYR A 98 -13.54 2.04 4.68
N GLY A 99 -12.70 1.18 4.10
CA GLY A 99 -11.94 1.52 2.90
C GLY A 99 -10.70 2.35 3.18
N CYS A 100 -9.99 2.71 2.12
CA CYS A 100 -8.79 3.54 2.14
C CYS A 100 -8.80 4.53 0.97
N ASN A 101 -7.93 5.53 1.00
CA ASN A 101 -7.74 6.44 -0.12
C ASN A 101 -6.57 6.01 -0.98
N VAL A 102 -6.73 6.10 -2.29
CA VAL A 102 -5.65 6.01 -3.27
C VAL A 102 -5.36 7.39 -3.84
N PHE A 103 -4.09 7.67 -4.12
CA PHE A 103 -3.63 8.98 -4.55
C PHE A 103 -2.96 8.91 -5.91
N ASN A 104 -3.21 9.91 -6.74
CA ASN A 104 -2.51 10.11 -7.99
C ASN A 104 -1.15 10.78 -7.72
N GLU A 105 -0.09 10.23 -8.30
CA GLU A 105 1.29 10.69 -8.07
C GLU A 105 1.58 12.07 -8.65
N GLU A 106 0.91 12.45 -9.75
CA GLU A 106 1.20 13.67 -10.52
C GLU A 106 0.48 14.90 -9.98
N ASN A 107 -0.73 14.73 -9.44
CA ASN A 107 -1.55 15.85 -8.97
C ASN A 107 -1.98 15.74 -7.50
N GLY A 108 -1.69 14.64 -6.82
CA GLY A 108 -2.00 14.46 -5.40
C GLY A 108 -3.49 14.23 -5.10
N HIS A 109 -4.35 14.19 -6.12
CA HIS A 109 -5.78 13.93 -5.93
C HIS A 109 -6.02 12.53 -5.37
N SER A 110 -6.96 12.46 -4.43
CA SER A 110 -7.34 11.22 -3.77
C SER A 110 -8.71 10.71 -4.25
N THR A 111 -8.83 9.39 -4.36
CA THR A 111 -10.09 8.70 -4.60
C THR A 111 -10.31 7.71 -3.46
N HIS A 112 -11.47 7.78 -2.82
CA HIS A 112 -11.82 6.86 -1.75
C HIS A 112 -12.29 5.51 -2.30
N ILE A 113 -11.71 4.42 -1.79
CA ILE A 113 -12.01 3.04 -2.17
C ILE A 113 -12.76 2.37 -1.03
N ASN A 114 -14.08 2.27 -1.15
CA ASN A 114 -14.98 1.80 -0.09
C ASN A 114 -14.73 0.35 0.36
N LYS A 115 -14.16 -0.51 -0.50
CA LYS A 115 -13.92 -1.93 -0.19
C LYS A 115 -12.63 -2.41 -0.84
N CYS A 116 -11.71 -2.90 -0.01
CA CYS A 116 -10.62 -3.74 -0.47
C CYS A 116 -11.14 -5.17 -0.62
N THR A 117 -11.23 -5.68 -1.85
CA THR A 117 -11.63 -7.06 -2.09
C THR A 117 -10.47 -8.01 -1.81
N VAL A 118 -10.79 -9.24 -1.39
CA VAL A 118 -9.81 -10.31 -1.21
C VAL A 118 -9.94 -11.32 -2.34
N PHE A 119 -8.81 -11.86 -2.79
CA PHE A 119 -8.81 -12.95 -3.77
C PHE A 119 -9.25 -14.28 -3.15
N SER A 120 -8.87 -14.52 -1.90
CA SER A 120 -9.27 -15.68 -1.12
C SER A 120 -9.39 -15.33 0.36
N GLU A 121 -10.20 -16.08 1.08
CA GLU A 121 -10.33 -16.02 2.54
C GLU A 121 -10.13 -17.43 3.11
N TYR A 122 -9.25 -17.55 4.11
CA TYR A 122 -8.86 -18.83 4.71
C TYR A 122 -8.46 -19.94 3.71
N GLY A 123 -7.85 -19.55 2.58
CA GLY A 123 -7.41 -20.48 1.54
C GLY A 123 -8.50 -20.87 0.53
N THR A 124 -9.71 -20.35 0.67
CA THR A 124 -10.83 -20.60 -0.25
C THR A 124 -11.17 -19.34 -1.05
N ARG A 125 -11.50 -19.48 -2.34
CA ARG A 125 -12.03 -18.34 -3.10
C ARG A 125 -13.49 -18.13 -2.70
N PRO A 126 -13.92 -16.91 -2.35
CA PRO A 126 -15.33 -16.61 -2.22
C PRO A 126 -16.01 -16.95 -3.55
N SER A 127 -17.13 -17.68 -3.49
CA SER A 127 -17.99 -17.89 -4.65
C SER A 127 -18.30 -16.52 -5.26
N SER A 128 -18.10 -16.36 -6.56
CA SER A 128 -18.56 -15.15 -7.26
C SER A 128 -20.05 -14.96 -6.96
N MET A 129 -20.41 -13.90 -6.25
CA MET A 129 -21.80 -13.41 -6.22
C MET A 129 -22.13 -12.80 -7.57
#